data_AF-A0A2V5MBJ2-F1
#
_entry.id   AF-A0A2V5MBJ2-F1
#
_cell.length_a   1.000
_cell.length_b   1.000
_cell.length_c   1.000
_cell.angle_alpha   90.00
_cell.angle_beta   90.00
_cell.angle_gamma   90.00
#
_symmetry.space_group_name_H-M   'P 1'
#
loop_
_entity.id
_entity.type
_entity.pdbx_description
1 polymer ?
#
loop_
_entity_poly.entity_id
_entity_poly.type
_entity_poly.pdbx_seq_one_letter_code
_entity_poly.pdbx_strand_id
1 'polypeptide(L)' 'MSPSRQFILRPVATSLLMIAILLSGIIAYQQLPVSALPQVDYPTIQIVTFYPGASPDVTASAITAPLERQFGQLPGLNQM' A
#
# COMPACT_ATOMS: atom_id res chain seq x y z
N MET A 1 -3.12 -23.06 41.23
CA MET A 1 -4.42 -22.36 41.24
C MET A 1 -5.05 -22.55 39.87
N SER A 2 -6.23 -23.16 39.77
CA SER A 2 -6.86 -23.42 38.48
C SER A 2 -7.47 -22.13 37.90
N PRO A 3 -7.11 -21.71 36.67
CA PRO A 3 -7.65 -20.50 36.05
C PRO A 3 -9.16 -20.58 35.83
N SER A 4 -9.72 -21.79 35.69
CA SER A 4 -11.15 -22.04 35.46
C SER A 4 -12.04 -21.69 36.65
N ARG A 5 -11.50 -21.68 37.87
CA ARG A 5 -12.29 -21.44 39.10
C ARG A 5 -12.93 -20.03 39.11
N GLN A 6 -12.22 -19.02 38.59
CA GLN A 6 -12.70 -17.64 38.61
C GLN A 6 -13.85 -17.42 37.61
N PHE A 7 -13.79 -18.10 36.46
CA PHE A 7 -14.83 -18.03 35.43
C PHE A 7 -16.13 -18.74 35.84
N ILE A 8 -16.04 -19.82 36.63
CA ILE A 8 -17.20 -20.57 37.13
C ILE A 8 -17.89 -19.84 38.29
N LEU A 9 -17.13 -19.21 39.20
CA LEU A 9 -17.68 -18.54 40.38
C LEU A 9 -18.32 -17.17 40.07
N ARG A 10 -17.99 -16.54 38.93
CA ARG A 10 -18.57 -15.27 38.51
C ARG A 10 -19.17 -15.37 37.10
N PRO A 11 -20.29 -16.10 36.93
CA PRO A 11 -20.91 -16.32 35.62
C PRO A 11 -21.32 -15.02 34.91
N VAL A 12 -21.71 -13.99 35.67
CA VAL A 12 -22.05 -12.66 35.12
C VAL A 12 -20.81 -11.92 34.59
N ALA A 13 -19.66 -12.03 35.26
CA ALA A 13 -18.44 -11.38 34.77
C ALA A 13 -17.91 -12.06 33.51
N THR A 14 -17.99 -13.39 33.45
CA THR A 14 -17.60 -14.18 32.29
C THR A 14 -18.49 -13.90 31.07
N SER A 15 -19.81 -13.76 31.25
CA SER A 15 -20.71 -13.45 30.15
C SER A 15 -20.51 -12.03 29.61
N LEU A 16 -20.31 -11.05 30.49
CA LEU A 16 -19.98 -9.67 30.08
C LEU A 16 -18.64 -9.61 29.33
N LEU A 17 -17.63 -10.36 29.77
CA LEU A 17 -16.35 -10.47 29.08
C LEU A 17 -16.53 -11.08 27.68
N MET A 18 -17.29 -12.17 27.55
CA MET A 18 -17.58 -12.78 26.25
C MET A 18 -18.31 -11.82 25.31
N ILE A 19 -19.28 -11.06 25.81
CA ILE A 19 -20.00 -10.04 25.02
C ILE A 19 -19.05 -8.93 24.59
N ALA A 20 -18.17 -8.45 25.48
CA ALA A 20 -17.19 -7.42 25.14
C ALA A 20 -16.23 -7.87 24.03
N ILE A 21 -15.74 -9.11 24.11
CA ILE A 21 -14.88 -9.71 23.07
C ILE A 21 -15.64 -9.82 21.75
N LEU A 22 -16.88 -10.31 21.78
CA LEU A 22 -17.71 -10.47 20.60
C LEU A 22 -18.00 -9.14 19.90
N LEU A 23 -18.39 -8.10 20.66
CA LEU A 23 -18.64 -6.76 20.12
C LEU A 23 -17.37 -6.13 19.54
N SER A 24 -16.24 -6.27 20.24
CA SER A 24 -14.94 -5.79 19.73
C SER A 24 -14.55 -6.49 18.42
N GLY A 25 -14.80 -7.80 18.32
CA GLY A 25 -14.55 -8.57 17.09
C GLY A 25 -15.41 -8.11 15.91
N ILE A 26 -16.70 -7.84 16.13
CA ILE A 26 -17.60 -7.34 15.08
C ILE A 26 -17.14 -5.98 14.56
N ILE A 27 -16.79 -5.06 15.47
CA ILE A 27 -16.30 -3.73 15.10
C ILE A 27 -14.99 -3.84 14.33
N ALA A 28 -14.06 -4.68 14.80
CA ALA A 28 -12.78 -4.91 14.12
C ALA A 28 -12.97 -5.51 12.72
N TYR A 29 -13.94 -6.43 12.55
CA TYR A 29 -14.28 -7.03 11.27
C TYR A 29 -14.78 -6.00 10.24
N GLN A 30 -15.58 -5.02 10.68
CA GLN A 30 -16.04 -3.93 9.80
C GLN A 30 -14.92 -2.95 9.47
N GLN A 31 -13.96 -2.76 10.38
CA GLN A 31 -12.82 -1.86 10.21
C GLN A 31 -11.70 -2.44 9.35
N LEU A 32 -11.75 -3.73 9.00
CA LEU A 32 -10.76 -4.33 8.11
C LEU A 32 -10.96 -3.77 6.69
N PRO A 33 -10.01 -2.97 6.18
CA PRO A 33 -10.09 -2.45 4.82
C PRO A 33 -9.87 -3.61 3.86
N VAL A 34 -10.93 -4.01 3.17
CA VAL A 34 -10.84 -5.02 2.11
C VAL A 34 -10.29 -4.33 0.86
N SER A 35 -8.95 -4.27 0.75
CA SER A 35 -8.28 -3.87 -0.48
C SER A 35 -8.45 -4.97 -1.53
N ALA A 36 -9.55 -4.93 -2.28
CA ALA A 36 -9.85 -5.88 -3.36
C ALA A 36 -8.85 -5.81 -4.54
N LEU A 37 -8.12 -4.70 -4.63
CA LEU A 37 -6.99 -4.52 -5.52
C LEU A 37 -5.81 -4.13 -4.63
N PRO A 38 -4.83 -5.02 -4.37
CA PRO A 38 -3.54 -4.53 -3.91
C PRO A 38 -3.11 -3.48 -4.94
N GLN A 39 -2.99 -2.22 -4.51
CA GLN A 39 -2.35 -1.21 -5.33
C GLN A 39 -0.92 -1.70 -5.48
N VAL A 40 -0.65 -2.39 -6.58
CA VAL A 40 0.72 -2.64 -7.01
C VAL A 40 1.17 -1.29 -7.52
N ASP A 41 1.57 -0.44 -6.58
CA ASP A 41 2.22 0.83 -6.87
C ASP A 41 3.54 0.48 -7.54
N TYR A 42 3.50 0.25 -8.86
CA TYR A 42 4.69 0.22 -9.67
C TYR A 42 5.19 1.66 -9.68
N PRO A 43 6.32 2.00 -9.03
CA PRO A 43 6.81 3.36 -8.99
C PRO A 43 7.36 3.71 -10.38
N THR A 44 6.49 4.16 -11.28
CA THR A 44 6.87 4.68 -12.59
C THR A 44 7.13 6.18 -12.46
N ILE A 45 8.32 6.60 -12.89
CA ILE A 45 8.71 8.00 -12.93
C ILE A 45 8.41 8.51 -14.35
N GLN A 46 7.43 9.41 -14.48
CA GLN A 46 7.11 10.02 -15.77
C GLN A 46 7.83 11.36 -15.92
N ILE A 47 8.63 11.50 -16.98
CA ILE A 47 9.34 12.73 -17.31
C ILE A 47 8.73 13.30 -18.58
N VAL A 48 8.15 14.51 -18.49
CA VAL A 48 7.57 15.22 -19.63
C VAL A 48 8.44 16.41 -19.98
N THR A 49 8.98 16.44 -21.19
CA THR A 49 9.77 17.56 -21.71
C THR A 49 9.00 18.29 -22.79
N PHE A 50 8.75 19.59 -22.60
CA PHE A 50 8.07 20.42 -23.58
C PHE A 50 9.06 21.32 -24.31
N TYR A 51 9.22 21.14 -25.62
CA TYR A 51 10.07 21.98 -26.46
C TYR A 51 9.28 22.47 -27.69
N PRO A 52 8.61 23.63 -27.60
CA PRO A 52 7.76 24.14 -28.66
C PRO A 52 8.61 24.61 -29.85
N GLY A 53 8.27 24.16 -31.05
CA GLY A 53 8.94 24.56 -32.29
C GLY A 53 10.08 23.65 -32.78
N ALA A 54 10.41 22.56 -32.08
CA ALA A 54 11.27 21.51 -32.64
C ALA A 54 10.46 20.46 -33.40
N SER A 55 11.05 19.89 -34.45
CA SER A 55 10.54 18.68 -35.07
C SER A 55 10.69 17.48 -34.10
N PRO A 56 9.81 16.47 -34.19
CA PRO A 56 9.86 15.29 -33.32
C PRO A 56 11.24 14.60 -33.31
N ASP A 57 11.91 14.52 -34.46
CA ASP A 57 13.27 13.98 -34.59
C ASP A 57 14.33 14.75 -33.78
N VAL A 58 14.23 16.07 -33.73
CA VAL A 58 15.17 16.92 -32.99
C VAL A 58 14.92 16.78 -31.50
N THR A 59 13.67 16.74 -31.06
CA THR A 59 13.32 16.50 -29.64
C THR A 59 13.83 15.13 -29.18
N ALA A 60 13.66 14.08 -29.99
CA ALA A 60 14.15 12.74 -29.66
C ALA A 60 15.69 12.70 -29.54
N SER A 61 16.40 13.28 -30.50
CA SER A 61 17.86 13.19 -30.56
C SER A 61 18.58 14.14 -29.60
N ALA A 62 18.04 15.35 -29.41
CA ALA A 62 18.68 16.42 -28.63
C ALA A 62 18.25 16.43 -27.16
N ILE A 63 17.05 15.93 -26.83
CA ILE A 63 16.50 15.99 -25.47
C ILE A 63 16.30 14.58 -24.90
N THR A 64 15.60 13.69 -25.60
CA THR A 64 15.28 12.34 -25.07
C THR A 64 16.53 11.46 -24.96
N ALA A 65 17.34 11.35 -26.02
CA ALA A 65 18.53 10.49 -26.04
C ALA A 65 19.60 10.79 -24.97
N PRO A 66 19.91 12.06 -24.61
CA PRO A 66 20.81 12.32 -23.48
C PRO A 66 20.14 12.07 -22.12
N LEU A 67 18.83 12.33 -21.97
CA LEU A 67 18.11 12.04 -20.72
C LEU A 67 18.06 10.54 -20.44
N GLU A 68 17.75 9.70 -21.44
CA GLU A 68 17.78 8.23 -21.31
C GLU A 68 19.15 7.72 -20.86
N ARG A 69 20.23 8.26 -21.41
CA ARG A 69 21.61 7.89 -21.02
C ARG A 69 21.95 8.26 -19.58
N GLN A 70 21.37 9.34 -19.05
CA GLN A 70 21.58 9.77 -17.66
C GLN A 70 20.70 8.97 -16.70
N PHE A 71 19.42 8.79 -17.02
CA PHE A 71 18.50 8.00 -16.20
C PHE A 71 18.88 6.52 -16.20
N GLY A 72 19.39 5.98 -17.31
CA GLY A 72 19.81 4.59 -17.41
C GLY A 72 21.04 4.21 -16.59
N GLN A 73 21.73 5.18 -16.00
CA GLN A 73 22.82 4.94 -15.04
C GLN A 73 22.33 4.83 -13.60
N LEU A 74 21.05 5.12 -13.33
CA LEU A 74 20.48 5.04 -11.99
C LEU A 74 20.24 3.57 -11.60
N PRO A 75 20.79 3.10 -10.47
CA PRO A 75 20.54 1.75 -9.99
C PRO A 75 19.08 1.60 -9.55
N GLY A 76 18.40 0.54 -10.03
CA GLY A 76 17.01 0.23 -9.68
C GLY A 76 15.97 0.42 -10.79
N LEU A 77 16.39 0.81 -12.01
CA LEU A 77 15.51 0.81 -13.18
C LEU A 77 15.37 -0.61 -13.76
N ASN A 78 14.15 -1.15 -13.72
CA ASN A 78 13.82 -2.43 -14.36
C ASN A 78 13.56 -2.27 -15.86
N GLN A 79 13.08 -1.11 -16.31
CA GLN A 79 12.79 -0.80 -17.71
C GLN A 79 12.72 0.73 -17.92
N MET A 80 13.29 1.20 -19.04
CA MET A 80 13.14 2.57 -19.57
C MET A 80 11.98 2.58 -20.57
#